data_AF-A0A382TJ01-F1
#
_entry.id   AF-A0A382TJ01-F1
#
_cell.length_a   1.000
_cell.length_b   1.000
_cell.length_c   1.000
_cell.angle_alpha   90.00
_cell.angle_beta   90.00
_cell.angle_gamma   90.00
#
_symmetry.space_group_name_H-M   'P 1'
#
loop_
_entity.id
_entity.type
_entity.pdbx_description
1 polymer ?
#
loop_
_entity_poly.entity_id
_entity_poly.type
_entity_poly.pdbx_seq_one_letter_code
_entity_poly.pdbx_strand_id
1 'polypeptide(L)'
;SQDEMHVIVIDEDGLWTGDPGYILEKFAYVSKASDAKRPDGSSNYIKDVLRNESKYVWLGDVTELTDLSVAAGTAAGQPKAGATFQTFDSATAAEGVLGGSMGWGNNGAAISSANLQAGYALYATPEIVDVNLIIGGPGVDATDTATGVYLAGLVGQGSSARNDAMVFLSPTLTDATVTKTAAAMTTTKTTYGSNSYVVMDGAWKYQYDRYRDLFFYCPMNGDTAGLVARTEFTNDAWWSPAGMNRGQIKNIIKLSWEPTRADRDVMYQASVNPYITMAGAGVILWGDKTAQITPTAFDRI
;
A
#
# COMPACT_ATOMS: atom_id res chain seq x y z
N SER A 1 34.06 20.81 -23.15
CA SER A 1 33.77 19.51 -22.51
C SER A 1 33.93 19.64 -20.99
N GLN A 2 32.87 20.06 -20.30
CA GLN A 2 32.80 20.22 -18.83
C GLN A 2 31.50 19.55 -18.31
N ASP A 3 31.16 18.40 -18.90
CA ASP A 3 29.88 17.72 -18.70
C ASP A 3 29.85 16.78 -17.49
N GLU A 4 31.01 16.31 -17.01
CA GLU A 4 31.11 15.39 -15.88
C GLU A 4 30.73 16.03 -14.53
N MET A 5 30.07 15.27 -13.68
CA MET A 5 29.70 15.63 -12.31
C MET A 5 29.62 14.42 -11.38
N HIS A 6 29.56 14.69 -10.09
CA HIS A 6 29.29 13.71 -9.04
C HIS A 6 28.09 14.19 -8.21
N VAL A 7 27.27 13.25 -7.74
CA VAL A 7 26.12 13.52 -6.88
C VAL A 7 26.22 12.68 -5.62
N ILE A 8 25.92 13.30 -4.48
CA ILE A 8 25.85 12.65 -3.18
C ILE A 8 24.51 13.00 -2.57
N VAL A 9 23.79 11.99 -2.07
CA VAL A 9 22.56 12.18 -1.29
C VAL A 9 22.91 11.95 0.17
N ILE A 10 22.61 12.92 1.02
CA ILE A 10 23.04 12.95 2.42
C ILE A 10 21.82 13.17 3.30
N ASP A 11 21.74 12.41 4.40
CA ASP A 11 20.86 12.74 5.53
C ASP A 11 21.56 13.81 6.37
N GLU A 12 21.27 15.08 6.08
CA GLU A 12 21.96 16.24 6.66
C GLU A 12 21.86 16.23 8.20
N ASP A 13 20.64 16.08 8.72
CA ASP A 13 20.34 16.17 10.16
C ASP A 13 20.36 14.81 10.87
N GLY A 14 20.48 13.70 10.14
CA GLY A 14 20.47 12.36 10.73
C GLY A 14 19.07 11.91 11.18
N LEU A 15 18.00 12.57 10.72
CA LEU A 15 16.63 12.27 11.17
C LEU A 15 16.14 10.91 10.67
N TRP A 16 16.68 10.42 9.55
CA TRP A 16 16.29 9.14 8.96
C TRP A 16 17.20 8.01 9.41
N THR A 17 18.50 8.28 9.48
CA THR A 17 19.55 7.28 9.72
C THR A 17 20.02 7.25 11.18
N GLY A 18 19.77 8.30 11.94
CA GLY A 18 20.27 8.51 13.30
C GLY A 18 21.64 9.19 13.37
N ASP A 19 22.35 9.28 12.24
CA ASP A 19 23.71 9.82 12.15
C ASP A 19 23.73 11.05 11.21
N PRO A 20 23.93 12.27 11.71
CA PRO A 20 24.02 13.46 10.87
C PRO A 20 25.16 13.37 9.85
N GLY A 21 24.88 13.77 8.61
CA GLY A 21 25.82 13.69 7.50
C GLY A 21 26.01 12.28 6.91
N TYR A 22 25.16 11.32 7.29
CA TYR A 22 25.22 9.98 6.73
C TYR A 22 24.95 10.01 5.22
N ILE A 23 25.82 9.36 4.45
CA ILE A 23 25.70 9.32 2.99
C ILE A 23 24.77 8.17 2.60
N LEU A 24 23.60 8.53 2.09
CA LEU A 24 22.59 7.58 1.63
C LEU A 24 22.99 6.94 0.30
N GLU A 25 23.38 7.76 -0.68
CA GLU A 25 23.72 7.31 -2.04
C GLU A 25 24.83 8.17 -2.65
N LYS A 26 25.58 7.56 -3.58
CA LYS A 26 26.66 8.22 -4.33
C LYS A 26 26.57 7.85 -5.80
N PHE A 27 26.57 8.85 -6.67
CA PHE A 27 26.62 8.69 -8.13
C PHE A 27 27.86 9.41 -8.65
N ALA A 28 28.83 8.65 -9.13
CA ALA A 28 30.09 9.20 -9.61
C ALA A 28 30.17 9.21 -11.13
N TYR A 29 30.88 10.19 -11.69
CA TYR A 29 31.20 10.28 -13.12
C TYR A 29 29.97 10.30 -14.03
N VAL A 30 28.86 10.88 -13.55
CA VAL A 30 27.64 11.09 -14.33
C VAL A 30 27.77 12.36 -15.16
N SER A 31 26.95 12.53 -16.20
CA SER A 31 27.08 13.64 -17.15
C SER A 31 25.84 14.52 -17.23
N LYS A 32 26.07 15.82 -17.42
CA LYS A 32 25.06 16.84 -17.73
C LYS A 32 24.54 16.73 -19.18
N ALA A 33 25.27 16.05 -20.07
CA ALA A 33 24.88 15.94 -21.47
C ALA A 33 23.79 14.88 -21.68
N SER A 34 22.76 15.19 -22.46
CA SER A 34 21.59 14.30 -22.64
C SER A 34 21.88 13.06 -23.49
N ASP A 35 22.94 13.07 -24.29
CA ASP A 35 23.39 11.97 -25.14
C ASP A 35 24.57 11.18 -24.52
N ALA A 36 24.95 11.48 -23.27
CA ALA A 36 26.04 10.81 -22.61
C ALA A 36 25.75 9.32 -22.38
N LYS A 37 26.74 8.47 -22.67
CA LYS A 37 26.65 7.01 -22.50
C LYS A 37 27.80 6.48 -21.64
N ARG A 38 27.50 5.41 -20.89
CA ARG A 38 28.49 4.62 -20.16
C ARG A 38 29.21 3.66 -21.14
N PRO A 39 30.34 3.05 -20.75
CA PRO A 39 31.07 2.09 -21.60
C PRO A 39 30.25 0.88 -22.04
N ASP A 40 29.19 0.53 -21.30
CA ASP A 40 28.25 -0.54 -21.61
C ASP A 40 27.11 -0.13 -22.56
N GLY A 41 27.06 1.15 -22.98
CA GLY A 41 26.04 1.71 -23.85
C GLY A 41 24.77 2.21 -23.13
N SER A 42 24.68 2.04 -21.80
CA SER A 42 23.59 2.61 -21.01
C SER A 42 23.70 4.14 -20.88
N SER A 43 22.62 4.81 -20.50
CA SER A 43 22.62 6.28 -20.33
C SER A 43 23.52 6.69 -19.17
N ASN A 44 24.46 7.62 -19.39
CA ASN A 44 25.23 8.28 -18.33
C ASN A 44 24.67 9.67 -18.00
N TYR A 45 23.52 10.01 -18.57
CA TYR A 45 22.85 11.29 -18.35
C TYR A 45 22.24 11.33 -16.94
N ILE A 46 22.58 12.36 -16.15
CA ILE A 46 22.22 12.45 -14.73
C ILE A 46 20.73 12.22 -14.45
N LYS A 47 19.85 12.75 -15.29
CA LYS A 47 18.39 12.61 -15.12
C LYS A 47 17.92 11.16 -15.27
N ASP A 48 18.53 10.41 -16.19
CA ASP A 48 18.20 9.00 -16.40
C ASP A 48 18.82 8.14 -15.30
N VAL A 49 20.05 8.44 -14.89
CA VAL A 49 20.75 7.73 -13.81
C VAL A 49 19.96 7.85 -12.52
N LEU A 50 19.63 9.07 -12.07
CA LEU A 50 18.85 9.25 -10.85
C LEU A 50 17.44 8.66 -10.96
N ARG A 51 16.79 8.74 -12.12
CA ARG A 51 15.46 8.14 -12.31
C ARG A 51 15.45 6.62 -12.15
N ASN A 52 16.49 5.95 -12.63
CA ASN A 52 16.54 4.49 -12.69
C ASN A 52 17.24 3.86 -11.49
N GLU A 53 18.20 4.58 -10.87
CA GLU A 53 19.10 4.01 -9.86
C GLU A 53 18.92 4.58 -8.45
N SER A 54 18.38 5.80 -8.28
CA SER A 54 18.20 6.42 -6.96
C SER A 54 16.89 5.97 -6.30
N LYS A 55 16.96 5.71 -4.99
CA LYS A 55 15.79 5.35 -4.16
C LYS A 55 15.19 6.54 -3.42
N TYR A 56 15.94 7.63 -3.27
CA TYR A 56 15.57 8.75 -2.39
C TYR A 56 15.22 10.03 -3.15
N VAL A 57 15.92 10.30 -4.25
CA VAL A 57 15.78 11.55 -5.01
C VAL A 57 15.46 11.30 -6.47
N TRP A 58 14.71 12.23 -7.05
CA TRP A 58 14.46 12.28 -8.49
C TRP A 58 14.75 13.67 -9.01
N LEU A 59 15.51 13.76 -10.10
CA LEU A 59 15.85 15.05 -10.70
C LEU A 59 14.69 15.54 -11.60
N GLY A 60 14.16 16.69 -11.21
CA GLY A 60 13.12 17.43 -11.93
C GLY A 60 13.61 18.03 -13.24
N ASP A 61 13.65 19.35 -13.30
CA ASP A 61 14.25 20.02 -14.43
C ASP A 61 15.78 19.90 -14.35
N VAL A 62 16.39 19.54 -15.47
CA VAL A 62 17.84 19.34 -15.53
C VAL A 62 18.57 20.68 -15.66
N THR A 63 17.93 21.69 -16.26
CA THR A 63 18.58 22.99 -16.51
C THR A 63 18.91 23.70 -15.20
N GLU A 64 18.09 23.47 -14.16
CA GLU A 64 18.30 23.99 -12.80
C GLU A 64 19.67 23.62 -12.22
N LEU A 65 20.30 22.51 -12.65
CA LEU A 65 21.66 22.17 -12.26
C LEU A 65 22.69 23.23 -12.68
N THR A 66 22.40 24.03 -13.69
CA THR A 66 23.31 25.03 -14.25
C THR A 66 22.72 26.44 -14.26
N ASP A 67 21.48 26.63 -13.81
CA ASP A 67 20.79 27.93 -13.85
C ASP A 67 21.45 29.00 -12.97
N LEU A 68 22.15 28.59 -11.90
CA LEU A 68 22.92 29.49 -11.04
C LEU A 68 24.34 29.77 -11.55
N SER A 69 24.75 29.13 -12.65
CA SER A 69 26.09 29.29 -13.20
C SER A 69 26.34 30.70 -13.69
N VAL A 70 27.45 31.28 -13.25
CA VAL A 70 27.95 32.56 -13.77
C VAL A 70 28.94 32.36 -14.93
N ALA A 71 29.42 31.13 -15.13
CA ALA A 71 30.22 30.76 -16.28
C ALA A 71 29.39 30.80 -17.58
N ALA A 72 30.02 31.32 -18.63
CA ALA A 72 29.48 31.18 -19.99
C ALA A 72 29.57 29.71 -20.42
N GLY A 73 28.51 29.21 -21.05
CA GLY A 73 28.49 27.84 -21.54
C GLY A 73 27.09 27.38 -21.92
N THR A 74 26.97 26.08 -22.13
CA THR A 74 25.72 25.40 -22.42
C THR A 74 25.09 24.88 -21.13
N ALA A 75 23.78 25.09 -20.96
CA ALA A 75 23.05 24.52 -19.83
C ALA A 75 23.05 22.98 -19.86
N ALA A 76 22.83 22.36 -18.71
CA ALA A 76 22.63 20.92 -18.61
C ALA A 76 21.41 20.45 -19.43
N GLY A 77 21.44 19.19 -19.89
CA GLY A 77 20.39 18.59 -20.71
C GLY A 77 20.56 18.76 -22.23
N GLN A 78 21.57 19.50 -22.69
CA GLN A 78 21.87 19.63 -24.12
C GLN A 78 22.77 18.47 -24.63
N PRO A 79 22.81 18.20 -25.94
CA PRO A 79 23.74 17.22 -26.52
C PRO A 79 25.20 17.66 -26.36
N LYS A 80 26.12 16.70 -26.31
CA LYS A 80 27.56 16.97 -26.06
C LYS A 80 28.27 17.65 -27.23
N ALA A 81 27.86 17.37 -28.46
CA ALA A 81 28.59 17.82 -29.66
C ALA A 81 28.72 19.35 -29.73
N GLY A 82 29.95 19.85 -29.71
CA GLY A 82 30.24 21.29 -29.76
C GLY A 82 29.90 22.06 -28.47
N ALA A 83 29.38 21.40 -27.44
CA ALA A 83 28.99 22.03 -26.19
C ALA A 83 30.15 22.10 -25.18
N THR A 84 30.22 23.23 -24.48
CA THR A 84 30.99 23.34 -23.23
C THR A 84 30.00 23.71 -22.14
N PHE A 85 29.69 22.71 -21.30
CA PHE A 85 28.67 22.86 -20.27
C PHE A 85 29.10 23.82 -19.18
N GLN A 86 28.14 24.54 -18.65
CA GLN A 86 28.32 25.40 -17.49
C GLN A 86 28.86 24.62 -16.29
N THR A 87 29.76 25.25 -15.54
CA THR A 87 30.29 24.72 -14.27
C THR A 87 29.31 24.97 -13.14
N PHE A 88 29.48 24.25 -12.03
CA PHE A 88 28.79 24.58 -10.79
C PHE A 88 29.53 25.71 -10.09
N ASP A 89 29.38 26.91 -10.62
CA ASP A 89 29.78 28.15 -9.99
C ASP A 89 28.54 29.02 -9.78
N SER A 90 28.65 30.03 -8.93
CA SER A 90 27.57 30.97 -8.66
C SER A 90 28.14 32.29 -8.20
N ALA A 91 27.32 33.34 -8.22
CA ALA A 91 27.74 34.68 -7.79
C ALA A 91 28.10 34.72 -6.29
N THR A 92 27.50 33.84 -5.48
CA THR A 92 27.68 33.78 -4.03
C THR A 92 28.01 32.37 -3.58
N ALA A 93 29.00 32.18 -2.69
CA ALA A 93 29.42 30.85 -2.22
C ALA A 93 28.27 29.97 -1.66
N ALA A 94 27.24 30.60 -1.06
CA ALA A 94 26.05 29.91 -0.54
C ALA A 94 25.16 29.30 -1.65
N GLU A 95 25.19 29.87 -2.85
CA GLU A 95 24.44 29.41 -4.03
C GLU A 95 25.24 28.36 -4.83
N GLY A 96 26.48 28.07 -4.42
CA GLY A 96 27.34 27.08 -5.08
C GLY A 96 26.99 25.63 -4.73
N VAL A 97 26.15 25.41 -3.72
CA VAL A 97 25.63 24.07 -3.35
C VAL A 97 24.27 23.86 -4.02
N LEU A 98 24.31 23.32 -5.24
CA LEU A 98 23.11 22.91 -5.95
C LEU A 98 22.48 21.70 -5.24
N GLY A 99 21.17 21.78 -4.96
CA GLY A 99 20.41 20.76 -4.25
C GLY A 99 19.89 21.21 -2.89
N GLY A 100 20.63 22.06 -2.16
CA GLY A 100 20.24 22.60 -0.86
C GLY A 100 19.79 21.55 0.16
N SER A 101 19.20 22.01 1.27
CA SER A 101 18.46 21.15 2.18
C SER A 101 17.00 21.04 1.69
N MET A 102 16.52 19.82 1.48
CA MET A 102 15.14 19.58 1.05
C MET A 102 14.18 19.86 2.22
N GLY A 103 13.71 21.11 2.31
CA GLY A 103 12.66 21.51 3.25
C GLY A 103 11.25 21.44 2.64
N TRP A 104 10.24 21.68 3.47
CA TRP A 104 8.86 21.96 3.04
C TRP A 104 8.12 20.81 2.34
N GLY A 105 8.59 19.57 2.50
CA GLY A 105 7.83 18.39 2.08
C GLY A 105 6.42 18.40 2.67
N ASN A 106 5.42 18.20 1.82
CA ASN A 106 4.01 18.14 2.22
C ASN A 106 3.43 16.78 1.80
N ASN A 107 2.85 16.04 2.76
CA ASN A 107 2.21 14.74 2.52
C ASN A 107 0.87 14.85 1.76
N GLY A 108 0.55 16.04 1.24
CA GLY A 108 -0.64 16.30 0.44
C GLY A 108 -1.89 16.51 1.27
N ALA A 109 -3.03 16.60 0.58
CA ALA A 109 -4.34 16.69 1.21
C ALA A 109 -4.80 15.31 1.73
N ALA A 110 -5.81 15.33 2.61
CA ALA A 110 -6.47 14.10 3.04
C ALA A 110 -7.02 13.33 1.82
N ILE A 111 -6.78 12.02 1.80
CA ILE A 111 -7.14 11.13 0.69
C ILE A 111 -8.66 10.95 0.63
N SER A 112 -9.26 11.14 -0.54
CA SER A 112 -10.69 10.89 -0.77
C SER A 112 -10.97 9.44 -1.20
N SER A 113 -12.22 9.00 -1.13
CA SER A 113 -12.63 7.68 -1.66
C SER A 113 -12.31 7.54 -3.16
N ALA A 114 -12.46 8.62 -3.94
CA ALA A 114 -12.11 8.61 -5.36
C ALA A 114 -10.62 8.36 -5.59
N ASN A 115 -9.74 8.89 -4.73
CA ASN A 115 -8.30 8.62 -4.82
C ASN A 115 -7.98 7.16 -4.46
N LEU A 116 -8.62 6.61 -3.42
CA LEU A 116 -8.46 5.19 -3.06
C LEU A 116 -8.93 4.27 -4.19
N GLN A 117 -10.10 4.56 -4.76
CA GLN A 117 -10.64 3.80 -5.90
C GLN A 117 -9.74 3.88 -7.13
N ALA A 118 -9.19 5.05 -7.43
CA ALA A 118 -8.20 5.20 -8.52
C ALA A 118 -6.94 4.36 -8.28
N GLY A 119 -6.49 4.23 -7.02
CA GLY A 119 -5.41 3.33 -6.65
C GLY A 119 -5.75 1.86 -6.91
N TYR A 120 -6.93 1.40 -6.46
CA TYR A 120 -7.38 0.03 -6.71
C TYR A 120 -7.66 -0.26 -8.19
N ALA A 121 -8.03 0.76 -8.98
CA ALA A 121 -8.25 0.62 -10.42
C ALA A 121 -7.00 0.16 -11.19
N LEU A 122 -5.80 0.39 -10.65
CA LEU A 122 -4.56 -0.13 -11.23
C LEU A 122 -4.49 -1.66 -11.24
N TYR A 123 -5.27 -2.31 -10.38
CA TYR A 123 -5.38 -3.77 -10.27
C TYR A 123 -6.63 -4.31 -10.98
N ALA A 124 -7.40 -3.48 -11.69
CA ALA A 124 -8.68 -3.88 -12.29
C ALA A 124 -8.53 -4.90 -13.43
N THR A 125 -7.37 -4.99 -14.07
CA THR A 125 -7.15 -5.82 -15.26
C THR A 125 -6.29 -7.04 -14.92
N PRO A 126 -6.84 -8.26 -14.94
CA PRO A 126 -6.13 -9.47 -14.55
C PRO A 126 -4.99 -9.82 -15.53
N GLU A 127 -5.07 -9.39 -16.80
CA GLU A 127 -4.01 -9.59 -17.79
C GLU A 127 -2.77 -8.70 -17.55
N ILE A 128 -2.92 -7.62 -16.78
CA ILE A 128 -1.82 -6.68 -16.48
C ILE A 128 -1.21 -7.01 -15.12
N VAL A 129 -2.04 -7.33 -14.12
CA VAL A 129 -1.59 -7.55 -12.74
C VAL A 129 -2.21 -8.83 -12.18
N ASP A 130 -1.34 -9.81 -11.93
CA ASP A 130 -1.68 -11.05 -11.24
C ASP A 130 -1.74 -10.82 -9.72
N VAL A 131 -2.95 -10.87 -9.17
CA VAL A 131 -3.22 -10.82 -7.73
C VAL A 131 -4.42 -11.69 -7.42
N ASN A 132 -4.33 -12.49 -6.35
CA ASN A 132 -5.40 -13.40 -5.93
C ASN A 132 -6.23 -12.84 -4.76
N LEU A 133 -5.64 -12.01 -3.90
CA LEU A 133 -6.27 -11.50 -2.68
C LEU A 133 -6.16 -9.99 -2.62
N ILE A 134 -7.29 -9.30 -2.49
CA ILE A 134 -7.39 -7.85 -2.40
C ILE A 134 -7.92 -7.49 -1.02
N ILE A 135 -7.13 -6.76 -0.23
CA ILE A 135 -7.48 -6.36 1.13
C ILE A 135 -8.04 -4.94 1.07
N GLY A 136 -9.32 -4.74 1.44
CA GLY A 136 -10.01 -3.48 1.15
C GLY A 136 -9.67 -2.26 2.01
N GLY A 137 -8.85 -2.39 3.06
CA GLY A 137 -8.40 -1.25 3.87
C GLY A 137 -9.53 -0.51 4.60
N PRO A 138 -9.21 0.46 5.47
CA PRO A 138 -9.31 0.20 6.89
C PRO A 138 -10.71 0.28 7.51
N GLY A 139 -11.79 0.48 6.75
CA GLY A 139 -13.17 0.49 7.27
C GLY A 139 -13.39 1.50 8.40
N VAL A 140 -12.63 2.58 8.47
CA VAL A 140 -12.71 3.56 9.56
C VAL A 140 -13.97 4.40 9.44
N ASP A 141 -14.34 4.78 8.22
CA ASP A 141 -15.44 5.71 7.97
C ASP A 141 -16.22 5.40 6.66
N ALA A 142 -17.05 6.37 6.27
CA ALA A 142 -17.85 6.29 5.04
C ALA A 142 -17.00 6.32 3.75
N THR A 143 -15.82 6.94 3.77
CA THR A 143 -14.87 6.95 2.64
C THR A 143 -14.34 5.53 2.38
N ASP A 144 -14.01 4.80 3.44
CA ASP A 144 -13.61 3.39 3.33
C ASP A 144 -14.78 2.49 2.90
N THR A 145 -15.98 2.77 3.41
CA THR A 145 -17.20 2.03 3.00
C THR A 145 -17.47 2.20 1.50
N ALA A 146 -17.35 3.42 0.96
CA ALA A 146 -17.48 3.68 -0.47
C ALA A 146 -16.40 2.97 -1.30
N THR A 147 -15.18 2.86 -0.77
CA THR A 147 -14.10 2.09 -1.40
C THR A 147 -14.40 0.58 -1.39
N GLY A 148 -14.95 0.05 -0.30
CA GLY A 148 -15.40 -1.34 -0.22
C GLY A 148 -16.51 -1.69 -1.22
N VAL A 149 -17.45 -0.76 -1.48
CA VAL A 149 -18.47 -0.93 -2.55
C VAL A 149 -17.82 -1.02 -3.93
N TYR A 150 -16.85 -0.16 -4.22
CA TYR A 150 -16.10 -0.22 -5.48
C TYR A 150 -15.37 -1.56 -5.63
N LEU A 151 -14.66 -2.01 -4.58
CA LEU A 151 -13.96 -3.29 -4.58
C LEU A 151 -14.90 -4.48 -4.76
N ALA A 152 -16.06 -4.47 -4.10
CA ALA A 152 -17.06 -5.50 -4.28
C ALA A 152 -17.62 -5.54 -5.72
N GLY A 153 -17.61 -4.42 -6.45
CA GLY A 153 -17.94 -4.39 -7.88
C GLY A 153 -16.77 -4.72 -8.81
N LEU A 154 -15.53 -4.62 -8.32
CA LEU A 154 -14.31 -4.93 -9.07
C LEU A 154 -14.17 -6.43 -9.31
N VAL A 155 -14.61 -7.26 -8.36
CA VAL A 155 -14.57 -8.73 -8.44
C VAL A 155 -15.95 -9.32 -8.69
N GLY A 156 -16.02 -10.43 -9.42
CA GLY A 156 -17.31 -11.05 -9.74
C GLY A 156 -17.29 -11.88 -11.02
N GLN A 157 -18.49 -12.21 -11.49
CA GLN A 157 -18.69 -12.81 -12.81
C GLN A 157 -19.18 -11.72 -13.77
N GLY A 158 -18.48 -11.53 -14.89
CA GLY A 158 -18.87 -10.57 -15.92
C GLY A 158 -17.66 -10.07 -16.71
N SER A 159 -17.90 -9.43 -17.87
CA SER A 159 -16.83 -8.97 -18.76
C SER A 159 -16.00 -7.79 -18.22
N SER A 160 -16.46 -7.13 -17.17
CA SER A 160 -15.79 -5.97 -16.57
C SER A 160 -15.33 -6.21 -15.13
N ALA A 161 -15.63 -7.39 -14.58
CA ALA A 161 -15.25 -7.78 -13.24
C ALA A 161 -14.13 -8.82 -13.32
N ARG A 162 -13.22 -8.79 -12.34
CA ARG A 162 -12.19 -9.80 -12.20
C ARG A 162 -12.76 -11.03 -11.51
N ASN A 163 -12.57 -12.19 -12.11
CA ASN A 163 -13.01 -13.48 -11.59
C ASN A 163 -11.85 -14.33 -11.01
N ASP A 164 -10.66 -13.76 -10.91
CA ASP A 164 -9.41 -14.40 -10.48
C ASP A 164 -8.94 -13.95 -9.08
N ALA A 165 -9.71 -13.09 -8.40
CA ALA A 165 -9.37 -12.61 -7.06
C ALA A 165 -10.56 -12.54 -6.12
N MET A 166 -10.24 -12.59 -4.82
CA MET A 166 -11.17 -12.37 -3.73
C MET A 166 -10.88 -11.07 -3.00
N VAL A 167 -11.94 -10.37 -2.61
CA VAL A 167 -11.88 -9.12 -1.83
C VAL A 167 -12.25 -9.40 -0.38
N PHE A 168 -11.43 -8.92 0.54
CA PHE A 168 -11.64 -9.05 1.99
C PHE A 168 -12.01 -7.70 2.59
N LEU A 169 -13.18 -7.63 3.22
CA LEU A 169 -13.74 -6.43 3.82
C LEU A 169 -14.07 -6.67 5.29
N SER A 170 -14.01 -5.61 6.07
CA SER A 170 -14.31 -5.61 7.50
C SER A 170 -15.44 -4.60 7.80
N PRO A 171 -16.15 -4.77 8.93
CA PRO A 171 -17.21 -3.84 9.33
C PRO A 171 -16.59 -2.49 9.73
N THR A 172 -17.41 -1.45 9.86
CA THR A 172 -16.85 -0.15 10.24
C THR A 172 -16.25 -0.19 11.66
N LEU A 173 -15.22 0.62 11.91
CA LEU A 173 -14.58 0.73 13.23
C LEU A 173 -15.62 1.04 14.32
N THR A 174 -16.53 1.98 14.05
CA THR A 174 -17.59 2.39 14.98
C THR A 174 -18.52 1.23 15.30
N ASP A 175 -18.96 0.48 14.30
CA ASP A 175 -19.83 -0.68 14.52
C ASP A 175 -19.12 -1.72 15.42
N ALA A 176 -17.83 -1.96 15.18
CA ALA A 176 -17.08 -3.02 15.84
C ALA A 176 -16.55 -2.65 17.23
N THR A 177 -16.37 -1.35 17.52
CA THR A 177 -15.73 -0.89 18.76
C THR A 177 -16.64 -0.05 19.65
N VAL A 178 -17.71 0.54 19.12
CA VAL A 178 -18.67 1.35 19.88
C VAL A 178 -20.01 0.62 19.99
N THR A 179 -20.62 0.25 18.86
CA THR A 179 -21.97 -0.35 18.84
C THR A 179 -21.99 -1.80 19.32
N LYS A 180 -21.08 -2.64 18.81
CA LYS A 180 -20.81 -4.02 19.26
C LYS A 180 -22.05 -4.93 19.30
N THR A 181 -22.87 -4.92 18.24
CA THR A 181 -24.00 -5.83 18.10
C THR A 181 -23.91 -6.62 16.80
N ALA A 182 -24.54 -7.81 16.75
CA ALA A 182 -24.63 -8.59 15.52
C ALA A 182 -25.25 -7.78 14.37
N ALA A 183 -26.30 -7.00 14.66
CA ALA A 183 -26.95 -6.16 13.66
C ALA A 183 -25.97 -5.13 13.06
N ALA A 184 -25.17 -4.46 13.89
CA ALA A 184 -24.18 -3.49 13.43
C ALA A 184 -23.10 -4.14 12.53
N MET A 185 -22.67 -5.37 12.83
CA MET A 185 -21.71 -6.10 11.98
C MET A 185 -22.25 -6.44 10.59
N THR A 186 -23.58 -6.48 10.43
CA THR A 186 -24.23 -6.80 9.16
C THR A 186 -24.61 -5.56 8.35
N THR A 187 -24.56 -4.37 8.94
CA THR A 187 -24.95 -3.10 8.28
C THR A 187 -24.08 -2.84 7.07
N THR A 188 -22.75 -2.83 7.23
CA THR A 188 -21.81 -2.57 6.13
C THR A 188 -21.90 -3.63 5.04
N LYS A 189 -22.09 -4.91 5.43
CA LYS A 189 -22.29 -6.00 4.48
C LYS A 189 -23.48 -5.75 3.57
N THR A 190 -24.58 -5.26 4.12
CA THR A 190 -25.79 -4.94 3.34
C THR A 190 -25.49 -3.89 2.26
N THR A 191 -24.62 -2.92 2.55
CA THR A 191 -24.16 -1.92 1.58
C THR A 191 -23.32 -2.53 0.45
N TYR A 192 -22.51 -3.56 0.73
CA TYR A 192 -21.68 -4.23 -0.28
C TYR A 192 -22.48 -5.19 -1.19
N GLY A 193 -23.63 -5.67 -0.74
CA GLY A 193 -24.50 -6.57 -1.50
C GLY A 193 -24.08 -8.04 -1.44
N SER A 194 -24.54 -8.83 -2.42
CA SER A 194 -24.25 -10.27 -2.54
C SER A 194 -23.18 -10.49 -3.60
N ASN A 195 -22.07 -11.13 -3.23
CA ASN A 195 -21.00 -11.48 -4.16
C ASN A 195 -20.23 -12.73 -3.67
N SER A 196 -19.99 -13.68 -4.56
CA SER A 196 -19.23 -14.91 -4.28
C SER A 196 -17.71 -14.71 -4.17
N TYR A 197 -17.20 -13.53 -4.55
CA TYR A 197 -15.77 -13.19 -4.51
C TYR A 197 -15.44 -12.24 -3.35
N VAL A 198 -16.40 -11.88 -2.52
CA VAL A 198 -16.21 -10.96 -1.39
C VAL A 198 -16.35 -11.74 -0.10
N VAL A 199 -15.44 -11.49 0.84
CA VAL A 199 -15.46 -12.03 2.20
C VAL A 199 -15.68 -10.87 3.17
N MET A 200 -16.64 -11.05 4.08
CA MET A 200 -16.95 -10.05 5.10
C MET A 200 -16.60 -10.58 6.49
N ASP A 201 -15.74 -9.84 7.18
CA ASP A 201 -15.37 -10.13 8.56
C ASP A 201 -16.41 -9.64 9.56
N GLY A 202 -16.37 -10.20 10.77
CA GLY A 202 -17.31 -9.89 11.84
C GLY A 202 -16.73 -9.19 13.06
N ALA A 203 -15.47 -8.74 13.04
CA ALA A 203 -14.85 -8.08 14.20
C ALA A 203 -13.58 -7.29 13.80
N TRP A 204 -12.99 -6.61 14.79
CA TRP A 204 -11.68 -5.96 14.68
C TRP A 204 -10.68 -6.56 15.68
N LYS A 205 -9.41 -6.54 15.30
CA LYS A 205 -8.27 -7.02 16.10
C LYS A 205 -7.72 -5.90 16.96
N TYR A 206 -7.54 -6.16 18.25
CA TYR A 206 -6.73 -5.29 19.10
C TYR A 206 -5.29 -5.82 19.15
N GLN A 207 -4.33 -5.03 18.70
CA GLN A 207 -2.91 -5.41 18.65
C GLN A 207 -1.98 -4.28 19.11
N TYR A 208 -0.77 -4.66 19.47
CA TYR A 208 0.31 -3.74 19.83
C TYR A 208 1.11 -3.32 18.59
N ASP A 209 1.25 -2.02 18.39
CA ASP A 209 2.14 -1.45 17.37
C ASP A 209 3.52 -1.16 17.94
N ARG A 210 4.52 -1.93 17.52
CA ARG A 210 5.92 -1.75 17.96
C ARG A 210 6.57 -0.44 17.48
N TYR A 211 6.03 0.19 16.44
CA TYR A 211 6.62 1.41 15.86
C TYR A 211 6.13 2.67 16.56
N ARG A 212 4.87 2.67 17.00
CA ARG A 212 4.25 3.79 17.72
C ARG A 212 4.16 3.58 19.23
N ASP A 213 4.51 2.39 19.73
CA ASP A 213 4.39 1.99 21.14
C ASP A 213 2.96 2.20 21.69
N LEU A 214 1.96 1.82 20.90
CA LEU A 214 0.55 2.02 21.24
C LEU A 214 -0.27 0.79 20.85
N PHE A 215 -1.30 0.52 21.63
CA PHE A 215 -2.30 -0.47 21.29
C PHE A 215 -3.42 0.16 20.48
N PHE A 216 -3.80 -0.48 19.37
CA PHE A 216 -4.82 0.04 18.47
C PHE A 216 -5.71 -1.09 17.90
N TYR A 217 -6.86 -0.69 17.38
CA TYR A 217 -7.74 -1.58 16.63
C TYR A 217 -7.36 -1.58 15.15
N CYS A 218 -7.22 -2.78 14.58
CA CYS A 218 -6.96 -3.05 13.17
C CYS A 218 -8.12 -3.87 12.60
N PRO A 219 -8.56 -3.61 11.36
CA PRO A 219 -9.56 -4.44 10.71
C PRO A 219 -9.04 -5.87 10.50
N MET A 220 -9.94 -6.84 10.44
CA MET A 220 -9.60 -8.27 10.33
C MET A 220 -9.32 -8.72 8.90
N ASN A 221 -9.67 -7.92 7.89
CA ASN A 221 -9.57 -8.31 6.47
C ASN A 221 -8.15 -8.71 6.05
N GLY A 222 -7.13 -8.05 6.59
CA GLY A 222 -5.75 -8.44 6.39
C GLY A 222 -5.39 -9.78 7.05
N ASP A 223 -5.87 -10.03 8.27
CA ASP A 223 -5.66 -11.31 8.97
C ASP A 223 -6.40 -12.45 8.26
N THR A 224 -7.63 -12.23 7.78
CA THR A 224 -8.41 -13.23 7.02
C THR A 224 -7.75 -13.58 5.70
N ALA A 225 -7.33 -12.58 4.92
CA ALA A 225 -6.60 -12.81 3.68
C ALA A 225 -5.30 -13.60 3.93
N GLY A 226 -4.58 -13.26 5.01
CA GLY A 226 -3.38 -13.99 5.44
C GLY A 226 -3.67 -15.44 5.85
N LEU A 227 -4.82 -15.72 6.48
CA LEU A 227 -5.26 -17.07 6.81
C LEU A 227 -5.58 -17.90 5.57
N VAL A 228 -6.21 -17.29 4.56
CA VAL A 228 -6.47 -17.93 3.25
C VAL A 228 -5.14 -18.28 2.59
N ALA A 229 -4.24 -17.31 2.43
CA ALA A 229 -2.92 -17.53 1.83
C ALA A 229 -2.10 -18.61 2.56
N ARG A 230 -2.17 -18.63 3.90
CA ARG A 230 -1.49 -19.67 4.69
C ARG A 230 -2.11 -21.05 4.45
N THR A 231 -3.43 -21.13 4.41
CA THR A 231 -4.14 -22.41 4.23
C THR A 231 -3.85 -22.98 2.86
N GLU A 232 -3.85 -22.14 1.83
CA GLU A 232 -3.44 -22.52 0.48
C GLU A 232 -1.98 -23.02 0.46
N PHE A 233 -1.06 -22.33 1.13
CA PHE A 233 0.36 -22.73 1.16
C PHE A 233 0.61 -24.06 1.87
N THR A 234 -0.09 -24.36 2.97
CA THR A 234 0.14 -25.59 3.75
C THR A 234 -0.73 -26.76 3.35
N ASN A 235 -1.85 -26.49 2.69
CA ASN A 235 -2.82 -27.46 2.22
C ASN A 235 -3.08 -27.19 0.74
N ASP A 236 -4.33 -26.91 0.39
CA ASP A 236 -4.73 -26.57 -0.97
C ASP A 236 -5.90 -25.56 -0.89
N ALA A 237 -6.18 -24.88 -1.99
CA ALA A 237 -7.17 -23.80 -2.05
C ALA A 237 -8.61 -24.21 -1.67
N TRP A 238 -8.98 -25.49 -1.74
CA TRP A 238 -10.33 -25.97 -1.37
C TRP A 238 -10.50 -26.27 0.12
N TRP A 239 -9.47 -26.04 0.93
CA TRP A 239 -9.55 -26.23 2.37
C TRP A 239 -10.05 -24.97 3.07
N SER A 240 -11.09 -25.13 3.89
CA SER A 240 -11.58 -24.04 4.74
C SER A 240 -10.47 -23.43 5.60
N PRO A 241 -10.24 -22.10 5.53
CA PRO A 241 -9.26 -21.39 6.34
C PRO A 241 -9.72 -21.23 7.80
N ALA A 242 -11.00 -21.49 8.08
CA ALA A 242 -11.60 -21.35 9.40
C ALA A 242 -11.38 -22.59 10.29
N GLY A 243 -11.65 -22.41 11.58
CA GLY A 243 -11.64 -23.48 12.58
C GLY A 243 -10.34 -23.61 13.37
N MET A 244 -10.32 -24.55 14.32
CA MET A 244 -9.33 -24.62 15.39
C MET A 244 -7.86 -24.72 14.93
N ASN A 245 -7.62 -25.44 13.83
CA ASN A 245 -6.26 -25.75 13.40
C ASN A 245 -5.67 -24.70 12.45
N ARG A 246 -6.53 -23.95 11.74
CA ARG A 246 -6.11 -23.03 10.67
C ARG A 246 -6.50 -21.60 10.96
N GLY A 247 -7.68 -21.37 11.50
CA GLY A 247 -8.27 -20.05 11.71
C GLY A 247 -7.67 -19.23 12.86
N GLN A 248 -6.56 -19.66 13.47
CA GLN A 248 -5.92 -18.94 14.57
C GLN A 248 -5.35 -17.60 14.13
N ILE A 249 -5.85 -16.52 14.73
CA ILE A 249 -5.38 -15.16 14.48
C ILE A 249 -4.11 -14.91 15.31
N LYS A 250 -3.05 -14.45 14.65
CA LYS A 250 -1.75 -14.17 15.30
C LYS A 250 -1.68 -12.73 15.79
N ASN A 251 -0.84 -12.47 16.79
CA ASN A 251 -0.53 -11.13 17.30
C ASN A 251 -1.77 -10.33 17.74
N ILE A 252 -2.86 -11.02 18.07
CA ILE A 252 -4.07 -10.42 18.65
C ILE A 252 -4.02 -10.54 20.16
N ILE A 253 -4.40 -9.48 20.84
CA ILE A 253 -4.53 -9.44 22.29
C ILE A 253 -5.97 -9.73 22.69
N LYS A 254 -6.92 -9.11 21.98
CA LYS A 254 -8.36 -9.33 22.16
C LYS A 254 -9.14 -8.95 20.91
N LEU A 255 -10.36 -9.47 20.81
CA LEU A 255 -11.35 -9.00 19.85
C LEU A 255 -11.98 -7.67 20.29
N SER A 256 -12.47 -6.90 19.33
CA SER A 256 -13.22 -5.67 19.59
C SER A 256 -14.55 -5.92 20.32
N TRP A 257 -15.17 -7.06 20.03
CA TRP A 257 -16.36 -7.60 20.68
C TRP A 257 -16.37 -9.13 20.57
N GLU A 258 -17.06 -9.80 21.50
CA GLU A 258 -17.15 -11.27 21.55
C GLU A 258 -18.60 -11.68 21.24
N PRO A 259 -18.89 -12.27 20.07
CA PRO A 259 -20.26 -12.64 19.71
C PRO A 259 -20.76 -13.83 20.52
N THR A 260 -22.01 -13.77 20.98
CA THR A 260 -22.67 -14.94 21.58
C THR A 260 -23.01 -15.99 20.51
N ARG A 261 -23.48 -17.17 20.92
CA ARG A 261 -23.97 -18.17 19.96
C ARG A 261 -25.09 -17.62 19.07
N ALA A 262 -26.05 -16.88 19.64
CA ALA A 262 -27.16 -16.31 18.89
C ALA A 262 -26.68 -15.23 17.91
N ASP A 263 -25.72 -14.39 18.32
CA ASP A 263 -25.13 -13.38 17.45
C ASP A 263 -24.44 -13.99 16.23
N ARG A 264 -23.69 -15.08 16.44
CA ARG A 264 -23.03 -15.81 15.35
C ARG A 264 -24.03 -16.38 14.35
N ASP A 265 -25.16 -16.89 14.83
CA ASP A 265 -26.21 -17.42 13.96
C ASP A 265 -26.80 -16.29 13.08
N VAL A 266 -27.04 -15.10 13.65
CA VAL A 266 -27.50 -13.91 12.91
C VAL A 266 -26.47 -13.45 11.87
N MET A 267 -25.20 -13.33 12.27
CA MET A 267 -24.12 -12.90 11.38
C MET A 267 -23.90 -13.88 10.23
N TYR A 268 -23.89 -15.18 10.53
CA TYR A 268 -23.63 -16.20 9.53
C TYR A 268 -24.77 -16.36 8.52
N GLN A 269 -26.02 -16.10 8.94
CA GLN A 269 -27.16 -15.97 8.02
C GLN A 269 -27.03 -14.75 7.11
N ALA A 270 -26.47 -13.65 7.63
CA ALA A 270 -26.19 -12.45 6.85
C ALA A 270 -24.91 -12.54 5.99
N SER A 271 -24.22 -13.69 5.96
CA SER A 271 -22.95 -13.88 5.26
C SER A 271 -21.81 -13.02 5.79
N VAL A 272 -21.72 -12.90 7.13
CA VAL A 272 -20.62 -12.26 7.86
C VAL A 272 -19.91 -13.32 8.71
N ASN A 273 -18.59 -13.37 8.62
CA ASN A 273 -17.77 -14.40 9.28
C ASN A 273 -17.42 -14.01 10.72
N PRO A 274 -17.92 -14.75 11.73
CA PRO A 274 -17.63 -14.43 13.12
C PRO A 274 -16.23 -14.89 13.54
N TYR A 275 -15.69 -14.19 14.52
CA TYR A 275 -14.51 -14.60 15.29
C TYR A 275 -14.93 -14.99 16.69
N ILE A 276 -14.24 -15.96 17.28
CA ILE A 276 -14.45 -16.34 18.68
C ILE A 276 -13.14 -16.50 19.42
N THR A 277 -13.15 -16.22 20.71
CA THR A 277 -12.09 -16.66 21.62
C THR A 277 -12.41 -18.04 22.17
N MET A 278 -11.50 -19.00 21.97
CA MET A 278 -11.56 -20.33 22.59
C MET A 278 -10.44 -20.53 23.61
N ALA A 279 -10.79 -21.10 24.76
CA ALA A 279 -9.82 -21.43 25.79
C ALA A 279 -8.74 -22.39 25.25
N GLY A 280 -7.47 -22.02 25.40
CA GLY A 280 -6.32 -22.80 24.93
C GLY A 280 -5.91 -22.58 23.46
N ALA A 281 -6.78 -22.02 22.61
CA ALA A 281 -6.49 -21.79 21.19
C ALA A 281 -6.43 -20.30 20.79
N GLY A 282 -6.87 -19.39 21.66
CA GLY A 282 -6.91 -17.97 21.39
C GLY A 282 -8.08 -17.57 20.51
N VAL A 283 -7.92 -16.48 19.75
CA VAL A 283 -8.93 -15.99 18.82
C VAL A 283 -8.84 -16.76 17.51
N ILE A 284 -9.99 -17.25 17.05
CA ILE A 284 -10.09 -18.01 15.80
C ILE A 284 -11.20 -17.47 14.89
N LEU A 285 -10.95 -17.51 13.58
CA LEU A 285 -11.97 -17.38 12.53
C LEU A 285 -12.89 -18.60 12.59
N TRP A 286 -14.20 -18.37 12.77
CA TRP A 286 -15.18 -19.43 13.01
C TRP A 286 -16.13 -19.68 11.82
N GLY A 287 -16.09 -18.84 10.80
CA GLY A 287 -16.84 -19.02 9.55
C GLY A 287 -16.02 -18.59 8.34
N ASP A 288 -16.31 -19.18 7.20
CA ASP A 288 -15.61 -19.00 5.93
C ASP A 288 -16.59 -18.72 4.77
N LYS A 289 -17.73 -18.07 5.05
CA LYS A 289 -18.69 -17.70 4.01
C LYS A 289 -18.20 -16.55 3.13
N THR A 290 -18.57 -16.61 1.86
CA THR A 290 -18.53 -15.45 0.97
C THR A 290 -19.77 -14.59 1.21
N ALA A 291 -19.80 -13.33 0.74
CA ALA A 291 -20.93 -12.41 0.90
C ALA A 291 -22.20 -12.88 0.17
N GLN A 292 -22.10 -13.96 -0.61
CA GLN A 292 -23.21 -14.62 -1.28
C GLN A 292 -24.31 -15.03 -0.29
N ILE A 293 -25.54 -14.63 -0.59
CA ILE A 293 -26.71 -14.90 0.27
C ILE A 293 -27.36 -16.25 -0.09
N THR A 294 -27.35 -16.59 -1.38
CA THR A 294 -27.94 -17.85 -1.88
C THR A 294 -26.94 -19.00 -1.70
N PRO A 295 -27.34 -20.13 -1.08
CA PRO A 295 -26.49 -21.31 -1.00
C PRO A 295 -26.09 -21.79 -2.40
N THR A 296 -24.79 -21.85 -2.66
CA THR A 296 -24.21 -22.32 -3.93
C THR A 296 -22.87 -22.99 -3.63
N ALA A 297 -22.25 -23.66 -4.61
CA ALA A 297 -20.89 -24.19 -4.44
C ALA A 297 -19.83 -23.11 -4.14
N PHE A 298 -20.16 -21.82 -4.34
CA PHE A 298 -19.28 -20.66 -4.13
C PHE A 298 -19.75 -19.80 -2.94
N ASP A 299 -20.54 -20.37 -2.02
CA ASP A 299 -20.97 -19.68 -0.79
C ASP A 299 -19.91 -19.71 0.33
N ARG A 300 -18.78 -20.38 0.10
CA ARG A 300 -17.62 -20.49 1.00
C ARG A 300 -16.33 -20.18 0.26
N ILE A 301 -15.33 -19.74 1.05
CA ILE A 301 -13.94 -19.58 0.65
C ILE A 301 -13.33 -20.93 0.28
#